data_AF-A0A7R9C3P9-F1
#
_entry.id   AF-A0A7R9C3P9-F1
#
_cell.length_a   1.000
_cell.length_b   1.000
_cell.length_c   1.000
_cell.angle_alpha   90.00
_cell.angle_beta   90.00
_cell.angle_gamma   90.00
#
_symmetry.space_group_name_H-M   'P 1'
#
loop_
_entity.id
_entity.type
_entity.pdbx_description
1 polymer ?
#
loop_
_entity_poly.entity_id
_entity_poly.type
_entity_poly.pdbx_seq_one_letter_code
_entity_poly.pdbx_strand_id
1 'polypeptide(L)'
;VYRSANILNNFQDVLDNIFAPLFEATSDPTSHPELHAFLQHVTGFDSVDDESKPEHRPTPTRTMPIPQNWNNKENPPYAYYSYYVYANMTVLNHFRRMRGLNTIVFRPHSGEAGPIQHLVASYLLAENISHGLLLRKVPVLQYLFYLCQIPVAMSPLSNNSLFLNYNRNPLPEYLARG
;
A
#
# COMPACT_ATOMS: atom_id res chain seq x y z
N VAL A 1 -9.36 -4.78 -14.65
CA VAL A 1 -8.86 -3.99 -15.81
C VAL A 1 -7.79 -4.74 -16.60
N TYR A 2 -6.59 -5.00 -16.05
CA TYR A 2 -5.52 -5.66 -16.81
C TYR A 2 -5.84 -7.10 -17.24
N ARG A 3 -6.48 -7.86 -16.34
CA ARG A 3 -6.93 -9.22 -16.63
C ARG A 3 -8.00 -9.26 -17.72
N SER A 4 -8.97 -8.35 -17.67
CA SER A 4 -10.03 -8.25 -18.71
C SER A 4 -9.47 -7.79 -20.06
N ALA A 5 -8.36 -7.05 -20.06
CA ALA A 5 -7.63 -6.67 -21.27
C ALA A 5 -6.65 -7.75 -21.76
N ASN A 6 -6.60 -8.93 -21.11
CA ASN A 6 -5.66 -10.02 -21.40
C ASN A 6 -4.17 -9.60 -21.37
N ILE A 7 -3.82 -8.58 -20.59
CA ILE A 7 -2.43 -8.10 -20.44
C ILE A 7 -1.69 -8.94 -19.41
N LEU A 8 -2.39 -9.41 -18.36
CA LEU A 8 -1.82 -10.18 -17.26
C LEU A 8 -2.57 -11.50 -17.08
N ASN A 9 -1.83 -12.57 -16.78
CA ASN A 9 -2.33 -13.92 -16.58
C ASN A 9 -2.74 -14.21 -15.14
N ASN A 10 -1.96 -13.71 -14.20
CA ASN A 10 -2.19 -13.90 -12.77
C ASN A 10 -1.64 -12.70 -11.99
N PHE A 11 -1.72 -12.76 -10.65
CA PHE A 11 -1.19 -11.69 -9.81
C PHE A 11 0.34 -11.66 -9.74
N GLN A 12 1.02 -12.80 -9.96
CA GLN A 12 2.48 -12.84 -10.02
C GLN A 12 3.01 -11.92 -11.13
N ASP A 13 2.35 -11.87 -12.29
CA ASP A 13 2.78 -10.97 -13.37
C ASP A 13 2.78 -9.49 -12.96
N VAL A 14 1.87 -9.07 -12.06
CA VAL A 14 1.88 -7.71 -11.49
C VAL A 14 3.14 -7.51 -10.66
N LEU A 15 3.46 -8.46 -9.80
CA LEU A 15 4.64 -8.39 -8.93
C LEU A 15 5.93 -8.42 -9.74
N ASP A 16 6.00 -9.26 -10.77
CA ASP A 16 7.17 -9.36 -11.64
C ASP A 16 7.40 -8.05 -12.39
N ASN A 17 6.34 -7.45 -12.96
CA ASN A 17 6.43 -6.17 -13.65
C ASN A 17 6.88 -5.01 -12.74
N ILE A 18 6.61 -5.08 -11.44
CA ILE A 18 7.06 -4.07 -10.48
C ILE A 18 8.48 -4.38 -10.00
N PHE A 19 8.75 -5.60 -9.54
CA PHE A 19 9.93 -5.91 -8.75
C PHE A 19 11.10 -6.49 -9.55
N ALA A 20 10.86 -7.26 -10.62
CA ALA A 20 11.95 -7.79 -11.45
C ALA A 20 12.90 -6.70 -11.96
N PRO A 21 12.43 -5.62 -12.63
CA PRO A 21 13.33 -4.57 -13.09
C PRO A 21 14.06 -3.84 -11.94
N LEU A 22 13.45 -3.77 -10.77
CA LEU A 22 14.08 -3.17 -9.59
C LEU A 22 15.19 -4.06 -9.03
N PHE A 23 14.99 -5.37 -9.01
CA PHE A 23 16.02 -6.34 -8.63
C PHE A 23 17.17 -6.34 -9.64
N GLU A 24 16.88 -6.27 -10.94
CA GLU A 24 17.90 -6.19 -11.99
C GLU A 24 18.73 -4.91 -11.89
N ALA A 25 18.08 -3.74 -11.77
CA ALA A 25 18.76 -2.46 -11.55
C ALA A 25 19.51 -2.40 -10.20
N THR A 26 19.04 -3.13 -9.20
CA THR A 26 19.72 -3.30 -7.91
C THR A 26 20.84 -4.33 -8.02
N SER A 27 20.85 -5.25 -8.96
CA SER A 27 21.95 -6.19 -9.17
C SER A 27 23.08 -5.55 -9.96
N ASP A 28 22.74 -4.96 -11.10
CA ASP A 28 23.65 -4.27 -12.00
C ASP A 28 23.07 -2.91 -12.41
N PRO A 29 23.55 -1.79 -11.86
CA PRO A 29 23.08 -0.46 -12.21
C PRO A 29 23.31 -0.10 -13.67
N THR A 30 24.30 -0.73 -14.32
CA THR A 30 24.65 -0.45 -15.72
C THR A 30 23.70 -1.12 -16.71
N SER A 31 22.99 -2.17 -16.27
CA SER A 31 21.94 -2.81 -17.06
C SER A 31 20.71 -1.90 -17.25
N HIS A 32 20.47 -1.02 -16.27
CA HIS A 32 19.31 -0.11 -16.24
C HIS A 32 19.72 1.27 -15.69
N PRO A 33 20.56 2.04 -16.42
CA PRO A 33 21.17 3.26 -15.88
C PRO A 33 20.14 4.36 -15.56
N GLU A 34 19.13 4.53 -16.41
CA GLU A 34 18.06 5.52 -16.21
C GLU A 34 17.18 5.16 -15.01
N LEU A 35 16.80 3.89 -14.89
CA LEU A 35 16.03 3.40 -13.75
C LEU A 35 16.84 3.51 -12.46
N HIS A 36 18.13 3.19 -12.48
CA HIS A 36 19.00 3.36 -11.33
C HIS A 36 19.04 4.82 -10.87
N ALA A 37 19.25 5.76 -11.79
CA ALA A 37 19.25 7.19 -11.49
C ALA A 37 17.89 7.65 -10.93
N PHE A 38 16.79 7.21 -11.53
CA PHE A 38 15.44 7.48 -11.02
C PHE A 38 15.25 6.98 -9.58
N LEU A 39 15.69 5.74 -9.30
CA LEU A 39 15.53 5.13 -7.99
C LEU A 39 16.28 5.84 -6.88
N GLN A 40 17.33 6.62 -7.18
CA GLN A 40 18.00 7.47 -6.19
C GLN A 40 17.07 8.57 -5.63
N HIS A 41 16.04 8.94 -6.39
CA HIS A 41 15.03 9.93 -5.99
C HIS A 41 13.73 9.32 -5.46
N VAL A 42 13.52 8.02 -5.67
CA VAL A 42 12.34 7.31 -5.15
C VAL A 42 12.50 7.06 -3.65
N THR A 43 11.52 7.52 -2.88
CA THR A 43 11.52 7.35 -1.41
C THR A 43 10.48 6.38 -0.91
N GLY A 44 9.39 6.16 -1.65
CA GLY A 44 8.34 5.26 -1.21
C GLY A 44 7.42 4.76 -2.32
N PHE A 45 6.72 3.66 -2.02
CA PHE A 45 5.64 3.13 -2.84
C PHE A 45 4.30 3.42 -2.21
N ASP A 46 3.40 3.94 -3.02
CA ASP A 46 2.04 4.27 -2.65
C ASP A 46 1.09 3.40 -3.48
N SER A 47 0.25 2.63 -2.79
CA SER A 47 -0.77 1.78 -3.40
C SER A 47 -2.12 2.50 -3.34
N VAL A 48 -2.76 2.62 -4.49
CA VAL A 48 -4.01 3.39 -4.68
C VAL A 48 -5.05 2.58 -5.43
N ASP A 49 -6.32 2.74 -5.05
CA ASP A 49 -7.53 2.45 -5.84
C ASP A 49 -8.72 3.13 -5.11
N ASP A 50 -9.91 3.06 -5.69
CA ASP A 50 -11.17 3.38 -5.02
C ASP A 50 -11.45 2.37 -3.89
N GLU A 51 -11.08 2.76 -2.67
CA GLU A 51 -11.24 1.96 -1.44
C GLU A 51 -12.70 1.58 -1.14
N SER A 52 -13.69 2.28 -1.74
CA SER A 52 -15.11 2.01 -1.51
C SER A 52 -15.61 0.78 -2.27
N LYS A 53 -14.87 0.29 -3.26
CA LYS A 53 -15.24 -0.89 -4.04
C LYS A 53 -15.33 -2.12 -3.12
N PRO A 54 -16.42 -2.91 -3.24
CA PRO A 54 -16.53 -4.14 -2.47
C PRO A 54 -15.37 -5.10 -2.80
N GLU A 55 -14.68 -5.56 -1.76
CA GLU A 55 -13.68 -6.64 -1.85
C GLU A 55 -14.24 -7.94 -1.27
N HIS A 56 -13.88 -9.07 -1.89
CA HIS A 56 -14.20 -10.38 -1.34
C HIS A 56 -13.37 -10.62 -0.08
N ARG A 57 -14.05 -10.74 1.06
CA ARG A 57 -13.37 -11.02 2.33
C ARG A 57 -12.83 -12.45 2.30
N PRO A 58 -11.52 -12.66 2.57
CA PRO A 58 -11.02 -14.00 2.86
C PRO A 58 -11.82 -14.55 4.04
N THR A 59 -12.50 -15.68 3.86
CA THR A 59 -13.10 -16.36 5.01
C THR A 59 -11.97 -16.97 5.85
N PRO A 60 -12.06 -16.96 7.19
CA PRO A 60 -11.03 -17.54 8.07
C PRO A 60 -10.71 -19.01 7.76
N THR A 61 -11.63 -19.69 7.06
CA THR A 61 -11.57 -21.11 6.70
C THR A 61 -10.93 -21.37 5.33
N ARG A 62 -10.60 -20.35 4.54
CA ARG A 62 -10.05 -20.51 3.19
C ARG A 62 -8.64 -19.93 3.10
N THR A 63 -7.69 -20.79 2.76
CA THR A 63 -6.34 -20.36 2.41
C THR A 63 -6.40 -19.46 1.16
N MET A 64 -5.75 -18.30 1.24
CA MET A 64 -5.60 -17.42 0.08
C MET A 64 -4.63 -18.07 -0.90
N PRO A 65 -4.95 -18.14 -2.21
CA PRO A 65 -4.02 -18.69 -3.19
C PRO A 65 -2.77 -17.82 -3.28
N ILE A 66 -1.64 -18.44 -3.62
CA ILE A 66 -0.39 -17.73 -3.94
C ILE A 66 -0.53 -16.91 -5.24
N PRO A 67 0.34 -15.91 -5.50
CA PRO A 67 0.18 -14.99 -6.63
C PRO A 67 0.11 -15.68 -7.99
N GLN A 68 0.90 -16.74 -8.20
CA GLN A 68 0.88 -17.52 -9.45
C GLN A 68 -0.49 -18.18 -9.68
N ASN A 69 -1.18 -18.54 -8.59
CA ASN A 69 -2.47 -19.22 -8.62
C ASN A 69 -3.66 -18.24 -8.55
N TRP A 70 -3.41 -16.94 -8.36
CA TRP A 70 -4.45 -15.93 -8.44
C TRP A 70 -4.71 -15.57 -9.90
N ASN A 71 -5.44 -16.44 -10.60
CA ASN A 71 -5.78 -16.31 -12.02
C ASN A 71 -7.27 -16.04 -12.28
N ASN A 72 -8.05 -15.87 -11.20
CA ASN A 72 -9.48 -15.59 -11.24
C ASN A 72 -9.76 -14.17 -11.78
N LYS A 73 -11.03 -13.88 -12.08
CA LYS A 73 -11.44 -12.56 -12.59
C LYS A 73 -11.59 -11.51 -11.48
N GLU A 74 -11.57 -11.93 -10.22
CA GLU A 74 -11.76 -11.06 -9.08
C GLU A 74 -10.46 -10.36 -8.72
N ASN A 75 -10.57 -9.09 -8.32
CA ASN A 75 -9.39 -8.36 -7.86
C ASN A 75 -8.95 -8.92 -6.50
N PRO A 76 -7.65 -9.16 -6.27
CA PRO A 76 -7.18 -9.50 -4.93
C PRO A 76 -7.57 -8.43 -3.90
N PRO A 77 -7.87 -8.82 -2.64
CA PRO A 77 -8.18 -7.85 -1.59
C PRO A 77 -7.02 -6.90 -1.31
N TYR A 78 -7.30 -5.71 -0.76
CA TYR A 78 -6.29 -4.71 -0.46
C TYR A 78 -5.13 -5.24 0.42
N ALA A 79 -5.47 -6.04 1.44
CA ALA A 79 -4.47 -6.63 2.33
C ALA A 79 -3.54 -7.62 1.59
N TYR A 80 -4.05 -8.28 0.54
CA TYR A 80 -3.27 -9.19 -0.29
C TYR A 80 -2.25 -8.42 -1.13
N TYR A 81 -2.67 -7.32 -1.77
CA TYR A 81 -1.77 -6.40 -2.46
C TYR A 81 -0.68 -5.88 -1.52
N SER A 82 -1.09 -5.33 -0.37
CA SER A 82 -0.19 -4.75 0.62
C SER A 82 0.86 -5.75 1.10
N TYR A 83 0.44 -6.99 1.39
CA TYR A 83 1.35 -8.04 1.85
C TYR A 83 2.42 -8.38 0.81
N TYR A 84 2.05 -8.68 -0.43
CA TYR A 84 3.03 -9.10 -1.44
C TYR A 84 3.91 -7.95 -1.92
N VAL A 85 3.39 -6.72 -1.97
CA VAL A 85 4.20 -5.52 -2.22
C VAL A 85 5.21 -5.33 -1.10
N TYR A 86 4.77 -5.37 0.16
CA TYR A 86 5.65 -5.23 1.32
C TYR A 86 6.72 -6.34 1.38
N ALA A 87 6.34 -7.60 1.13
CA ALA A 87 7.25 -8.73 1.18
C ALA A 87 8.38 -8.61 0.15
N ASN A 88 8.04 -8.31 -1.11
CA ASN A 88 9.04 -8.10 -2.16
C ASN A 88 9.90 -6.86 -1.90
N MET A 89 9.28 -5.76 -1.46
CA MET A 89 9.99 -4.53 -1.08
C MET A 89 10.98 -4.77 0.05
N THR A 90 10.63 -5.60 1.04
CA THR A 90 11.52 -5.94 2.17
C THR A 90 12.77 -6.66 1.68
N VAL A 91 12.63 -7.65 0.80
CA VAL A 91 13.76 -8.38 0.22
C VAL A 91 14.60 -7.46 -0.66
N LEU A 92 13.96 -6.64 -1.51
CA LEU A 92 14.62 -5.64 -2.34
C LEU A 92 15.43 -4.66 -1.49
N ASN A 93 14.84 -4.11 -0.43
CA ASN A 93 15.50 -3.17 0.46
C ASN A 93 16.69 -3.79 1.20
N HIS A 94 16.60 -5.06 1.58
CA HIS A 94 17.74 -5.78 2.15
C HIS A 94 18.88 -5.85 1.13
N PHE A 95 18.58 -6.19 -0.13
CA PHE A 95 19.59 -6.24 -1.20
C PHE A 95 20.18 -4.86 -1.50
N ARG A 96 19.34 -3.83 -1.64
CA ARG A 96 19.77 -2.44 -1.85
C ARG A 96 20.69 -1.97 -0.73
N ARG A 97 20.35 -2.26 0.54
CA ARG A 97 21.18 -1.92 1.69
C ARG A 97 22.53 -2.62 1.67
N MET A 98 22.59 -3.90 1.33
CA MET A 98 23.86 -4.64 1.19
C MET A 98 24.78 -4.01 0.12
N ARG A 99 24.20 -3.36 -0.90
CA ARG A 99 24.94 -2.65 -1.94
C ARG A 99 25.19 -1.17 -1.64
N GLY A 100 24.81 -0.68 -0.47
CA GLY A 100 24.94 0.74 -0.12
C GLY A 100 24.01 1.68 -0.90
N LEU A 101 22.91 1.17 -1.45
CA LEU A 101 21.91 1.95 -2.18
C LEU A 101 20.78 2.42 -1.25
N ASN A 102 20.06 3.47 -1.67
CA ASN A 102 18.88 3.97 -0.95
C ASN A 102 17.78 2.89 -0.86
N THR A 103 16.92 3.00 0.14
CA THR A 103 15.78 2.08 0.33
C THR A 103 14.46 2.80 0.14
N ILE A 104 13.39 2.04 -0.05
CA ILE A 104 12.06 2.53 -0.39
C ILE A 104 11.10 2.10 0.72
N VAL A 105 10.25 2.99 1.20
CA VAL A 105 9.27 2.65 2.24
C VAL A 105 7.86 2.46 1.66
N PHE A 106 7.00 1.71 2.34
CA PHE A 106 5.61 1.54 1.93
C PHE A 106 4.73 2.61 2.57
N ARG A 107 3.99 3.37 1.75
CA ARG A 107 3.22 4.57 2.12
C ARG A 107 1.85 4.60 1.43
N PRO A 108 0.96 3.64 1.67
CA PRO A 108 -0.24 3.49 0.87
C PRO A 108 -1.32 4.51 1.22
N HIS A 109 -2.22 4.75 0.26
CA HIS A 109 -3.56 5.26 0.55
C HIS A 109 -4.35 4.21 1.33
N SER A 110 -4.90 4.60 2.49
CA SER A 110 -5.61 3.68 3.38
C SER A 110 -6.61 4.38 4.29
N GLY A 111 -7.83 3.87 4.31
CA GLY A 111 -8.87 4.27 5.23
C GLY A 111 -9.52 5.61 4.88
N GLU A 112 -9.55 6.00 3.61
CA GLU A 112 -10.50 7.01 3.12
C GLU A 112 -11.93 6.46 3.14
N ALA A 113 -12.09 5.22 2.66
CA ALA A 113 -13.35 4.50 2.55
C ALA A 113 -13.11 2.99 2.77
N GLY A 114 -14.11 2.17 2.47
CA GLY A 114 -13.94 0.72 2.51
C GLY A 114 -13.92 0.09 3.91
N PRO A 115 -13.47 -1.17 3.99
CA PRO A 115 -13.41 -1.95 5.22
C PRO A 115 -12.21 -1.57 6.12
N ILE A 116 -12.39 -1.65 7.44
CA ILE A 116 -11.35 -1.32 8.44
C ILE A 116 -10.08 -2.17 8.30
N GLN A 117 -10.16 -3.31 7.63
CA GLN A 117 -9.06 -4.21 7.35
C GLN A 117 -7.93 -3.54 6.56
N HIS A 118 -8.25 -2.52 5.76
CA HIS A 118 -7.25 -1.71 5.04
C HIS A 118 -6.30 -1.04 6.04
N LEU A 119 -6.86 -0.36 7.05
CA LEU A 119 -6.09 0.29 8.11
C LEU A 119 -5.32 -0.72 8.98
N VAL A 120 -5.88 -1.91 9.22
CA VAL A 120 -5.16 -2.97 9.96
C VAL A 120 -3.95 -3.46 9.17
N ALA A 121 -4.10 -3.69 7.87
CA ALA A 121 -2.98 -4.08 7.01
C ALA A 121 -1.91 -2.98 6.95
N SER A 122 -2.32 -1.72 6.79
CA SER A 122 -1.39 -0.59 6.75
C SER A 122 -0.69 -0.37 8.10
N TYR A 123 -1.37 -0.53 9.23
CA TYR A 123 -0.75 -0.46 10.56
C TYR A 123 0.42 -1.45 10.71
N LEU A 124 0.29 -2.65 10.15
CA LEU A 124 1.30 -3.70 10.26
C LEU A 124 2.47 -3.53 9.29
N LEU A 125 2.27 -2.87 8.15
CA LEU A 125 3.18 -2.93 7.01
C LEU A 125 3.71 -1.56 6.54
N ALA A 126 2.98 -0.47 6.82
CA ALA A 126 3.28 0.84 6.26
C ALA A 126 4.12 1.70 7.22
N GLU A 127 4.98 2.53 6.63
CA GLU A 127 5.70 3.60 7.34
C GLU A 127 4.75 4.75 7.70
N ASN A 128 3.84 5.09 6.78
CA ASN A 128 2.79 6.08 6.96
C ASN A 128 1.60 5.76 6.07
N ILE A 129 0.46 6.43 6.27
CA ILE A 129 -0.71 6.29 5.41
C ILE A 129 -1.17 7.64 4.85
N SER A 130 -1.86 7.60 3.71
CA SER A 130 -2.67 8.72 3.21
C SER A 130 -4.15 8.49 3.56
N HIS A 131 -4.88 9.57 3.87
CA HIS A 131 -6.28 9.63 4.33
C HIS A 131 -6.53 9.36 5.82
N GLY A 132 -6.60 8.09 6.24
CA GLY A 132 -6.90 7.73 7.63
C GLY A 132 -8.27 8.20 8.17
N LEU A 133 -9.23 8.60 7.33
CA LEU A 133 -10.55 9.09 7.76
C LEU A 133 -11.30 8.10 8.64
N LEU A 134 -11.20 6.80 8.34
CA LEU A 134 -11.90 5.74 9.05
C LEU A 134 -11.33 5.43 10.43
N LEU A 135 -10.14 5.93 10.78
CA LEU A 135 -9.60 5.80 12.15
C LEU A 135 -10.55 6.41 13.19
N ARG A 136 -11.37 7.41 12.81
CA ARG A 136 -12.39 8.02 13.68
C ARG A 136 -13.45 7.03 14.17
N LYS A 137 -13.60 5.89 13.49
CA LYS A 137 -14.59 4.85 13.80
C LYS A 137 -13.96 3.65 14.51
N VAL A 138 -12.65 3.63 14.72
CA VAL A 138 -11.91 2.50 15.27
C VAL A 138 -10.97 2.97 16.38
N PRO A 139 -11.49 3.24 17.59
CA PRO A 139 -10.72 3.87 18.67
C PRO A 139 -9.43 3.12 19.04
N VAL A 140 -9.48 1.78 19.04
CA VAL A 140 -8.30 0.94 19.32
C VAL A 140 -7.21 1.19 18.30
N LEU A 141 -7.54 1.17 17.00
CA LEU A 141 -6.55 1.34 15.95
C LEU A 141 -6.03 2.77 15.90
N GLN A 142 -6.90 3.76 16.09
CA GLN A 142 -6.47 5.15 16.24
C GLN A 142 -5.46 5.31 17.40
N TYR A 143 -5.70 4.67 18.54
CA TYR A 143 -4.77 4.72 19.66
C TYR A 143 -3.44 4.00 19.36
N LEU A 144 -3.46 2.91 18.59
CA LEU A 144 -2.23 2.25 18.14
C LEU A 144 -1.41 3.13 17.18
N PHE A 145 -2.06 3.83 16.24
CA PHE A 145 -1.40 4.81 15.37
C PHE A 145 -0.71 5.91 16.19
N TYR A 146 -1.39 6.39 17.23
CA TYR A 146 -0.81 7.34 18.18
C TYR A 146 0.40 6.75 18.92
N LEU A 147 0.28 5.58 19.55
CA LEU A 147 1.37 4.97 20.31
C LEU A 147 2.60 4.66 19.46
N CYS A 148 2.38 4.21 18.23
CA CYS A 148 3.45 3.89 17.28
C CYS A 148 3.93 5.11 16.47
N GLN A 149 3.30 6.27 16.66
CA GLN A 149 3.59 7.50 15.91
C GLN A 149 3.62 7.29 14.39
N ILE A 150 2.64 6.53 13.88
CA ILE A 150 2.49 6.28 12.44
C ILE A 150 1.87 7.54 11.80
N PRO A 151 2.57 8.23 10.88
CA PRO A 151 2.06 9.46 10.29
C PRO A 151 0.84 9.23 9.41
N VAL A 152 -0.09 10.19 9.46
CA VAL A 152 -1.30 10.22 8.63
C VAL A 152 -1.28 11.49 7.77
N ALA A 153 -1.07 11.33 6.47
CA ALA A 153 -1.16 12.43 5.52
C ALA A 153 -2.62 12.65 5.12
N MET A 154 -3.21 13.79 5.51
CA MET A 154 -4.61 14.09 5.27
C MET A 154 -4.79 15.23 4.27
N SER A 155 -5.82 15.12 3.43
CA SER A 155 -6.21 16.14 2.44
C SER A 155 -7.67 16.59 2.64
N PRO A 156 -7.99 17.37 3.69
CA PRO A 156 -9.38 17.67 4.06
C PRO A 156 -10.23 18.31 2.96
N LEU A 157 -9.63 19.17 2.14
CA LEU A 157 -10.30 19.79 1.00
C LEU A 157 -10.70 18.75 -0.06
N SER A 158 -9.82 17.78 -0.32
CA SER A 158 -10.11 16.65 -1.21
C SER A 158 -11.22 15.77 -0.63
N ASN A 159 -11.12 15.42 0.66
CA ASN A 159 -12.13 14.57 1.31
C ASN A 159 -13.54 15.22 1.30
N ASN A 160 -13.61 16.55 1.39
CA ASN A 160 -14.86 17.31 1.31
C ASN A 160 -15.56 17.18 -0.05
N SER A 161 -14.82 16.96 -1.12
CA SER A 161 -15.41 16.86 -2.46
C SER A 161 -16.23 15.59 -2.66
N LEU A 162 -15.96 14.50 -1.93
CA LEU A 162 -16.53 13.18 -2.23
C LEU A 162 -17.00 12.37 -1.03
N PHE A 163 -16.33 12.46 0.13
CA PHE A 163 -16.50 11.46 1.19
C PHE A 163 -16.98 12.03 2.53
N LEU A 164 -16.61 13.27 2.85
CA LEU A 164 -16.86 13.82 4.18
C LEU A 164 -16.87 15.35 4.21
N ASN A 165 -18.00 15.95 4.59
CA ASN A 165 -18.10 17.40 4.79
C ASN A 165 -16.94 17.96 5.60
N TYR A 166 -16.41 19.11 5.17
CA TYR A 166 -15.18 19.72 5.69
C TYR A 166 -15.20 19.88 7.21
N ASN A 167 -16.31 20.36 7.77
CA ASN A 167 -16.51 20.55 9.21
C ASN A 167 -16.56 19.25 10.03
N ARG A 168 -16.67 18.10 9.37
CA ARG A 168 -16.66 16.77 10.00
C ARG A 168 -15.34 16.04 9.84
N ASN A 169 -14.35 16.64 9.18
CA ASN A 169 -13.04 16.02 8.97
C ASN A 169 -12.33 15.81 10.32
N PRO A 170 -11.74 14.63 10.59
CA PRO A 170 -11.14 14.35 11.89
C PRO A 170 -9.73 14.94 12.06
N LEU A 171 -9.16 15.62 11.07
CA LEU A 171 -7.83 16.24 11.18
C LEU A 171 -7.64 17.11 12.43
N PRO A 172 -8.55 18.03 12.81
CA PRO A 172 -8.38 18.83 14.03
C PRO A 172 -8.38 17.98 15.30
N GLU A 173 -9.17 16.90 15.32
CA GLU A 173 -9.25 15.96 16.45
C GLU A 173 -7.98 15.11 16.55
N TYR A 174 -7.41 14.68 15.43
CA TYR A 174 -6.14 13.93 15.41
C TYR A 174 -5.00 14.83 15.87
N LEU A 175 -4.90 16.05 15.33
CA LEU A 175 -3.87 16.99 15.74
C LEU A 175 -3.93 17.35 17.23
N ALA A 176 -5.14 17.45 17.80
CA ALA A 176 -5.31 17.71 19.23
C ALA A 176 -4.89 16.54 20.13
N ARG A 177 -4.83 15.32 19.60
CA ARG A 177 -4.44 14.10 20.33
C ARG A 177 -2.95 13.78 20.23
N GLY A 178 -2.25 14.36 19.25
CA GLY A 178 -0.86 14.03 18.90
C GLY A 178 -0.76 12.73 18.11
#